data_AF-A0A352RRF6-F1
#
_entry.id   AF-A0A352RRF6-F1
#
_cell.length_a   1.000
_cell.length_b   1.000
_cell.length_c   1.000
_cell.angle_alpha   90.00
_cell.angle_beta   90.00
_cell.angle_gamma   90.00
#
_symmetry.space_group_name_H-M   'P 1'
#
loop_
_entity.id
_entity.type
_entity.pdbx_description
1 polymer ?
#
loop_
_entity_poly.entity_id
_entity_poly.type
_entity_poly.pdbx_seq_one_letter_code
_entity_poly.pdbx_strand_id
1 'polypeptide(L)' 'ERRFQKVLVDEPSVEATIAILRGLQEKYELHHKVEITDPAIVAAAELSHRYIT' A
#
# COMPACT_ATOMS: atom_id res chain seq x y z
N GLU A 1 -27.70 14.01 -22.16
CA GLU A 1 -27.77 14.12 -20.69
C GLU A 1 -26.51 13.48 -20.09
N ARG A 2 -25.81 14.14 -19.15
CA ARG A 2 -24.55 13.62 -18.56
C ARG A 2 -24.89 12.56 -17.51
N ARG A 3 -24.81 11.27 -17.90
CA ARG A 3 -25.24 10.10 -17.11
C ARG A 3 -24.21 9.56 -16.11
N PHE A 4 -23.16 10.31 -15.78
CA PHE A 4 -22.15 9.85 -14.82
C PHE A 4 -22.36 10.55 -13.47
N GLN A 5 -22.52 9.74 -12.43
CA GLN A 5 -22.50 10.20 -11.06
C GLN A 5 -21.05 10.24 -10.57
N LYS A 6 -20.65 11.33 -9.91
CA LYS A 6 -19.31 11.45 -9.35
C LYS A 6 -19.19 10.52 -8.14
N VAL A 7 -18.30 9.54 -8.23
CA VAL A 7 -17.88 8.72 -7.09
C VAL A 7 -16.52 9.24 -6.65
N LEU A 8 -16.43 9.69 -5.39
CA LEU A 8 -15.17 10.10 -4.80
C LEU A 8 -14.46 8.88 -4.22
N VAL A 9 -13.15 8.78 -4.48
CA VAL A 9 -12.28 7.75 -3.93
C VAL A 9 -11.00 8.46 -3.51
N ASP A 10 -10.76 8.47 -2.20
CA ASP A 10 -9.56 9.06 -1.61
C ASP A 10 -8.45 8.01 -1.52
N GLU A 11 -7.22 8.48 -1.29
CA GLU A 11 -6.08 7.59 -1.03
C GLU A 11 -6.23 6.83 0.31
N PRO A 12 -5.62 5.65 0.45
CA PRO A 12 -5.64 4.91 1.71
C PRO A 12 -4.82 5.62 2.80
N SER A 13 -5.20 5.43 4.07
CA SER A 13 -4.34 5.83 5.19
C SER A 13 -3.06 5.00 5.24
N VAL A 14 -2.08 5.42 6.06
CA VAL A 14 -0.83 4.66 6.27
C VAL A 14 -1.14 3.27 6.81
N GLU A 15 -2.07 3.14 7.76
CA GLU A 15 -2.47 1.85 8.35
C GLU A 15 -3.16 0.95 7.34
N ALA A 16 -4.04 1.53 6.51
CA ALA A 16 -4.68 0.80 5.41
C ALA A 16 -3.65 0.32 4.39
N THR A 17 -2.64 1.14 4.08
CA THR A 17 -1.53 0.79 3.19
C THR A 17 -0.69 -0.36 3.76
N ILE A 18 -0.38 -0.35 5.07
CA ILE A 18 0.31 -1.46 5.74
C ILE A 18 -0.47 -2.76 5.58
N ALA A 19 -1.80 -2.73 5.76
CA ALA A 19 -2.65 -3.92 5.58
C ALA A 19 -2.63 -4.42 4.13
N ILE A 20 -2.69 -3.51 3.15
CA ILE A 20 -2.59 -3.84 1.71
C ILE A 20 -1.24 -4.50 1.42
N LEU A 21 -0.13 -3.93 1.89
CA LEU A 21 1.22 -4.45 1.66
C LEU A 21 1.43 -5.82 2.29
N ARG A 22 0.91 -6.05 3.50
CA ARG A 22 0.91 -7.40 4.13
C ARG A 22 0.17 -8.42 3.27
N GLY A 23 -0.96 -8.04 2.67
CA GLY A 23 -1.70 -8.90 1.74
C GLY A 23 -0.98 -9.17 0.40
N LEU A 24 0.03 -8.35 0.06
CA LEU A 24 0.86 -8.51 -1.13
C LEU A 24 2.23 -9.14 -0.84
N GLN A 25 2.60 -9.26 0.43
CA GLN A 25 3.93 -9.70 0.88
C GLN A 25 4.38 -11.00 0.20
N GLU A 26 3.58 -12.08 0.33
CA GLU A 26 3.92 -13.40 -0.22
C GLU A 26 4.17 -13.34 -1.73
N LYS A 27 3.39 -12.53 -2.46
CA LYS A 27 3.56 -12.35 -3.91
C LYS A 27 4.91 -11.72 -4.24
N TYR A 28 5.32 -10.71 -3.48
CA TYR A 28 6.60 -10.02 -3.68
C TYR A 28 7.78 -10.89 -3.26
N GLU A 29 7.67 -11.62 -2.15
CA GLU A 29 8.69 -12.55 -1.70
C GLU A 29 8.96 -13.64 -2.75
N LEU A 30 7.91 -14.28 -3.29
CA LEU A 30 8.02 -15.26 -4.35
C LEU A 30 8.62 -14.67 -5.63
N HIS A 31 8.18 -13.47 -6.02
CA HIS A 31 8.66 -12.81 -7.23
C HIS A 31 10.15 -12.45 -7.15
N HIS A 32 10.59 -11.93 -6.01
CA HIS A 32 11.95 -11.43 -5.83
C HIS A 32 12.91 -12.44 -5.19
N LYS A 33 12.40 -13.59 -4.72
CA LYS A 33 13.18 -14.62 -4.02
C LYS A 33 13.87 -14.08 -2.77
N VAL A 34 13.14 -13.30 -1.99
CA VAL A 34 13.60 -12.68 -0.74
C VAL A 34 12.55 -12.87 0.35
N GLU A 35 12.95 -12.68 1.60
CA GLU A 35 12.03 -12.54 2.74
C GLU A 35 11.82 -11.06 3.04
N ILE A 36 10.58 -10.67 3.35
CA ILE A 36 10.21 -9.31 3.73
C ILE A 36 9.77 -9.36 5.20
N THR A 37 10.40 -8.57 6.05
CA THR A 37 10.04 -8.54 7.48
C THR A 37 8.87 -7.59 7.72
N ASP A 38 8.06 -7.88 8.73
CA ASP A 38 6.94 -6.98 9.10
C ASP A 38 7.39 -5.53 9.39
N PRO A 39 8.51 -5.29 10.12
CA PRO A 39 9.04 -3.93 10.30
C PRO A 39 9.40 -3.23 8.97
N ALA A 40 9.85 -3.97 7.95
CA ALA A 40 10.15 -3.39 6.64
C ALA A 40 8.88 -2.90 5.94
N ILE A 41 7.76 -3.61 6.09
CA ILE A 41 6.46 -3.17 5.54
C ILE A 41 5.98 -1.88 6.21
N VAL A 42 6.06 -1.83 7.55
CA VAL A 42 5.68 -0.63 8.32
C VAL A 42 6.55 0.56 7.91
N ALA A 43 7.87 0.38 7.88
CA ALA A 43 8.81 1.42 7.49
C ALA A 43 8.57 1.90 6.05
N ALA A 44 8.28 1.00 5.11
CA ALA A 44 8.00 1.36 3.72
C ALA A 44 6.78 2.29 3.60
N ALA A 45 5.69 2.01 4.32
CA ALA A 45 4.49 2.85 4.32
C ALA A 45 4.75 4.22 4.97
N GLU A 46 5.36 4.24 6.16
CA GLU A 46 5.61 5.48 6.91
C GLU A 46 6.58 6.42 6.20
N LEU A 47 7.70 5.89 5.67
CA LEU A 47 8.72 6.70 5.02
C LEU A 47 8.23 7.24 3.68
N SER A 48 7.49 6.44 2.90
CA SER A 48 6.91 6.90 1.63
C SER A 48 5.91 8.02 1.86
N HIS A 49 5.01 7.85 2.83
CA HIS A 49 4.04 8.88 3.18
C HIS A 49 4.69 10.16 3.68
N ARG A 50 5.76 10.05 4.47
CA ARG A 50 6.45 11.21 5.06
C ARG A 50 7.28 12.00 4.04
N TYR A 51 7.89 11.35 3.07
CA TYR A 51 8.95 11.97 2.26
C TYR A 51 8.68 12.04 0.76
N ILE A 52 7.65 11.35 0.25
CA ILE A 52 7.37 11.28 -1.20
C ILE A 52 6.01 11.90 -1.56
N THR A 53 5.03 11.85 -0.65
CA THR A 53 3.65 12.33 -0.91
C THR A 53 3.57 13.82 -1.19
#